data_AF-A0A7D9K9H3-F1
#
_entry.id   AF-A0A7D9K9H3-F1
#
_cell.length_a   1.000
_cell.length_b   1.000
_cell.length_c   1.000
_cell.angle_alpha   90.00
_cell.angle_beta   90.00
_cell.angle_gamma   90.00
#
_symmetry.space_group_name_H-M   'P 1'
#
loop_
_entity.id
_entity.type
_entity.pdbx_description
1 polymer ?
#
loop_
_entity_poly.entity_id
_entity_poly.type
_entity_poly.pdbx_seq_one_letter_code
_entity_poly.pdbx_strand_id
1 'polypeptide(L)'
;MITFAFLRKRVRQSEDMSFENNCYKITFTEKENISLFGHKYDFHLEGVVDCPEFVVHFPLLEKMAAKFGMTLELAQGFHHFFEDHKDIDQYKFLLNRMNALE
;
A
#
# COMPACT_ATOMS: atom_id res chain seq x y z
N MET A 1 3.08 1.78 4.06
CA MET A 1 2.85 0.74 3.03
C MET A 1 1.47 0.10 3.18
N ILE A 2 0.69 0.00 2.09
CA ILE A 2 -0.46 -0.92 2.03
C ILE A 2 0.12 -2.33 2.02
N THR A 3 -0.11 -3.10 3.08
CA THR A 3 0.54 -4.41 3.23
C THR A 3 -0.27 -5.49 2.54
N PHE A 4 0.41 -6.54 2.09
CA PHE A 4 -0.20 -7.80 1.65
C PHE A 4 -1.29 -8.28 2.62
N ALA A 5 -1.00 -8.23 3.92
CA ALA A 5 -1.93 -8.64 4.97
C ALA A 5 -3.20 -7.78 5.01
N PHE A 6 -3.08 -6.46 4.80
CA PHE A 6 -4.22 -5.56 4.75
C PHE A 6 -5.13 -5.87 3.56
N LEU A 7 -4.56 -5.96 2.35
CA LEU A 7 -5.31 -6.26 1.13
C LEU A 7 -6.04 -7.60 1.22
N ARG A 8 -5.32 -8.63 1.68
CA ARG A 8 -5.86 -9.97 1.89
C ARG A 8 -6.98 -10.00 2.93
N LYS A 9 -6.85 -9.24 4.03
CA LYS A 9 -7.90 -9.16 5.04
C LYS A 9 -9.16 -8.52 4.47
N ARG A 10 -9.03 -7.40 3.76
CA ARG A 10 -10.15 -6.66 3.17
C ARG A 10 -10.89 -7.48 2.11
N VAL A 11 -10.17 -8.09 1.17
CA VAL A 11 -10.80 -8.88 0.10
C VAL A 11 -11.51 -10.14 0.62
N ARG A 12 -11.00 -10.76 1.69
CA ARG A 12 -11.63 -11.93 2.33
C ARG A 12 -12.88 -11.59 3.14
N GLN A 13 -12.97 -10.35 3.64
CA GLN A 13 -14.14 -9.86 4.37
C GLN A 13 -15.24 -9.35 3.44
N SER A 14 -14.90 -9.05 2.18
CA SER A 14 -15.88 -8.68 1.17
C SER A 14 -16.59 -9.91 0.62
N GLU A 15 -17.91 -9.82 0.46
CA GLU A 15 -18.71 -10.81 -0.26
C GLU A 15 -18.27 -10.86 -1.74
N ASP A 16 -17.94 -9.69 -2.31
CA ASP A 16 -17.48 -9.51 -3.67
C ASP A 16 -15.95 -9.45 -3.79
N MET A 17 -15.44 -9.52 -5.03
CA MET A 17 -14.00 -9.41 -5.33
C MET A 17 -13.44 -8.00 -5.12
N SER A 18 -14.26 -7.05 -4.68
CA SER A 18 -13.90 -5.65 -4.54
C SER A 18 -14.21 -5.09 -3.16
N PHE A 19 -13.50 -4.03 -2.81
CA PHE A 19 -13.84 -3.15 -1.69
C PHE A 19 -13.48 -1.71 -2.06
N GLU A 20 -14.26 -0.76 -1.56
CA GLU A 20 -14.17 0.64 -1.97
C GLU A 20 -14.59 1.62 -0.88
N ASN A 21 -14.31 2.90 -1.12
CA ASN A 21 -14.87 4.05 -0.44
C ASN A 21 -14.99 5.22 -1.43
N ASN A 22 -15.31 6.41 -0.93
CA ASN A 22 -15.48 7.61 -1.78
C ASN A 22 -14.20 8.09 -2.48
N CYS A 23 -13.02 7.56 -2.13
CA CYS A 23 -11.74 7.97 -2.69
C CYS A 23 -11.14 6.90 -3.62
N TYR A 24 -11.30 5.61 -3.30
CA TYR A 24 -10.65 4.53 -4.03
C TYR A 24 -11.51 3.26 -4.11
N LYS A 25 -11.25 2.44 -5.12
CA LYS A 25 -11.81 1.11 -5.29
C LYS A 25 -10.70 0.13 -5.66
N ILE A 26 -10.73 -1.05 -5.05
CA ILE A 26 -9.82 -2.16 -5.39
C ILE A 26 -10.66 -3.34 -5.83
N THR A 27 -10.30 -3.95 -6.96
CA THR A 27 -10.96 -5.16 -7.47
C THR A 27 -9.93 -6.25 -7.76
N PHE A 28 -10.05 -7.39 -7.08
CA PHE A 28 -9.17 -8.55 -7.28
C PHE A 28 -9.65 -9.41 -8.43
N THR A 29 -8.72 -10.00 -9.17
CA THR A 29 -9.06 -11.01 -10.20
C THR A 29 -9.32 -12.39 -9.57
N GLU A 30 -8.66 -12.72 -8.45
CA GLU A 30 -8.81 -13.99 -7.73
C GLU A 30 -8.70 -13.79 -6.21
N LYS A 31 -9.46 -14.55 -5.41
CA LYS A 31 -9.54 -14.41 -3.93
C LYS A 31 -8.72 -15.46 -3.18
N GLU A 32 -8.65 -16.66 -3.76
CA GLU A 32 -8.19 -17.85 -3.05
C GLU A 32 -6.70 -18.12 -3.30
N ASN A 33 -6.27 -18.01 -4.55
CA ASN A 33 -4.91 -18.32 -4.95
C ASN A 33 -4.04 -17.07 -4.94
N ILE A 34 -3.55 -16.68 -3.77
CA ILE A 34 -2.62 -15.55 -3.69
C ILE A 34 -1.20 -16.05 -3.93
N SER A 35 -0.83 -16.12 -5.21
CA SER A 35 0.53 -16.40 -5.63
C SER A 35 1.50 -15.33 -5.11
N LEU A 36 2.75 -15.73 -4.83
CA LEU A 36 3.83 -14.81 -4.46
C LEU A 36 4.18 -13.82 -5.58
N PHE A 37 3.83 -14.14 -6.83
CA PHE A 37 4.07 -13.32 -8.01
C PHE A 37 2.85 -13.32 -8.92
N GLY A 38 2.63 -12.22 -9.63
CA GLY A 38 1.59 -12.12 -10.67
C GLY A 38 0.16 -12.02 -10.14
N HIS A 39 -0.04 -11.99 -8.82
CA HIS A 39 -1.36 -11.83 -8.24
C HIS A 39 -1.84 -10.38 -8.40
N LYS A 40 -2.76 -10.19 -9.33
CA LYS A 40 -3.19 -8.89 -9.85
C LYS A 40 -4.44 -8.37 -9.14
N TYR A 41 -4.49 -7.05 -8.94
CA TYR A 41 -5.73 -6.30 -8.67
C TYR A 41 -5.78 -5.05 -9.54
N ASP A 42 -6.99 -4.58 -9.84
CA ASP A 42 -7.20 -3.27 -10.45
C ASP A 42 -7.38 -2.24 -9.33
N PHE A 43 -6.57 -1.17 -9.37
CA PHE A 43 -6.58 -0.07 -8.43
C PHE A 43 -7.16 1.18 -9.09
N HIS A 44 -8.28 1.64 -8.56
CA HIS A 44 -8.95 2.85 -8.99
C HIS A 44 -8.85 3.90 -7.88
N LEU A 45 -8.36 5.10 -8.22
CA LEU A 45 -8.27 6.25 -7.35
C LEU A 45 -8.96 7.43 -8.01
N GLU A 46 -9.97 7.98 -7.34
CA GLU A 46 -10.85 9.02 -7.87
C GLU A 46 -10.04 10.21 -8.40
N GLY A 47 -10.26 10.58 -9.66
CA GLY A 47 -9.60 11.71 -10.31
C GLY A 47 -8.10 11.54 -10.61
N VAL A 48 -7.52 10.37 -10.38
CA VAL A 48 -6.07 10.14 -10.56
C VAL A 48 -5.76 9.00 -11.52
N VAL A 49 -6.16 7.77 -11.21
CA VAL A 49 -5.69 6.59 -11.96
C VAL A 49 -6.68 5.44 -11.91
N ASP A 50 -6.69 4.66 -12.99
CA ASP A 50 -7.26 3.32 -13.07
C ASP A 50 -6.18 2.40 -13.67
N CYS A 51 -5.51 1.62 -12.82
CA CYS A 51 -4.35 0.84 -13.24
C CYS A 51 -4.32 -0.58 -12.67
N PRO A 52 -3.78 -1.54 -13.44
CA PRO A 52 -3.48 -2.86 -12.93
C PRO A 52 -2.24 -2.83 -12.04
N GLU A 53 -2.36 -3.34 -10.81
CA GLU A 53 -1.27 -3.47 -9.84
C GLU A 53 -1.05 -4.94 -9.44
N PHE A 54 0.12 -5.22 -8.86
CA PHE A 54 0.47 -6.55 -8.36
C PHE A 54 0.74 -6.51 -6.86
N VAL A 55 0.24 -7.52 -6.16
CA VAL A 55 0.44 -7.63 -4.74
C VAL A 55 1.92 -7.90 -4.41
N VAL A 56 2.49 -7.04 -3.56
CA VAL A 56 3.88 -7.17 -3.09
C VAL A 56 3.91 -7.88 -1.74
N HIS A 57 4.49 -9.08 -1.70
CA HIS A 57 4.79 -9.78 -0.46
C HIS A 57 6.12 -9.28 0.12
N PHE A 58 6.06 -8.41 1.13
CA PHE A 58 7.25 -7.69 1.62
C PHE A 58 8.43 -8.58 2.06
N PRO A 59 8.24 -9.70 2.80
CA PRO A 59 9.36 -10.59 3.14
C PRO A 59 10.05 -11.20 1.90
N LEU A 60 9.30 -11.38 0.80
CA LEU A 60 9.88 -11.82 -0.46
C LEU A 60 10.68 -10.70 -1.14
N LEU A 61 10.19 -9.47 -1.12
CA LEU A 61 10.91 -8.30 -1.62
C LEU A 61 12.26 -8.14 -0.91
N GLU A 62 12.27 -8.21 0.42
CA GLU A 62 13.50 -8.15 1.23
C GLU A 62 14.49 -9.26 0.85
N LYS A 63 14.02 -10.51 0.75
CA LYS A 63 14.85 -11.65 0.34
C LYS A 63 15.40 -11.49 -1.08
N MET A 64 14.65 -10.88 -1.99
CA MET A 64 15.11 -10.59 -3.35
C MET A 64 16.17 -9.48 -3.36
N ALA A 65 15.96 -8.41 -2.60
CA ALA A 65 16.91 -7.30 -2.47
C ALA A 65 18.24 -7.74 -1.85
N ALA A 66 18.20 -8.66 -0.87
CA ALA A 66 19.40 -9.23 -0.25
C ALA A 66 20.34 -9.93 -1.26
N LYS A 67 19.82 -10.48 -2.36
CA LYS A 67 20.64 -11.07 -3.43
C LYS A 67 21.52 -10.05 -4.14
N PHE A 68 21.19 -8.76 -4.03
CA PHE A 68 21.93 -7.64 -4.60
C PHE A 68 22.73 -6.87 -3.54
N GLY A 69 22.92 -7.45 -2.35
CA GLY A 69 23.69 -6.82 -1.26
C GLY A 69 22.95 -5.70 -0.52
N MET A 70 21.63 -5.62 -0.63
CA MET A 70 20.82 -4.63 0.09
C MET A 70 20.38 -5.13 1.47
N THR A 71 20.29 -4.22 2.44
CA THR A 71 19.73 -4.45 3.78
C THR A 71 18.46 -3.63 3.97
N LEU A 72 17.51 -4.16 4.76
CA LEU A 72 16.30 -3.44 5.12
C LEU A 72 16.60 -2.43 6.23
N GLU A 73 16.54 -1.13 5.91
CA GLU A 73 16.73 -0.07 6.90
C GLU A 73 15.41 0.33 7.59
N LEU A 74 14.30 0.40 6.84
CA LEU A 74 13.00 0.81 7.37
C LEU A 74 11.84 0.21 6.56
N ALA A 75 10.83 -0.32 7.26
CA ALA A 75 9.55 -0.72 6.68
C ALA A 75 8.40 -0.25 7.57
N GLN A 76 7.64 0.75 7.12
CA GLN A 76 6.62 1.40 7.96
C GLN A 76 5.31 1.68 7.20
N GLY A 77 4.19 1.64 7.96
CA GLY A 77 2.87 2.08 7.51
C GLY A 77 2.82 3.59 7.27
N PHE A 78 1.98 4.07 6.33
CA PHE A 78 1.86 5.52 6.08
C PHE A 78 1.40 6.27 7.33
N HIS A 79 0.40 5.72 8.04
CA HIS A 79 -0.12 6.32 9.27
C HIS A 79 0.96 6.43 10.37
N HIS A 80 1.66 5.35 10.68
CA HIS A 80 2.73 5.38 11.68
C HIS A 80 3.86 6.32 11.26
N PHE A 81 4.26 6.31 9.99
CA PHE A 81 5.31 7.20 9.51
C PHE A 81 4.89 8.66 9.65
N PHE A 82 3.64 8.99 9.33
CA PHE A 82 3.10 10.34 9.54
C PHE A 82 3.10 10.72 11.03
N GLU A 83 2.58 9.86 11.92
CA GLU A 83 2.53 10.14 13.36
C GLU A 83 3.92 10.37 13.96
N ASP A 84 4.91 9.57 13.57
CA ASP A 84 6.29 9.68 14.09
C ASP A 84 6.98 10.99 13.66
N HIS A 85 6.53 11.62 12.57
CA HIS A 85 7.24 12.73 11.92
C HIS A 85 6.47 14.05 11.91
N LYS A 86 5.13 14.05 12.04
CA LYS A 86 4.27 15.24 11.87
C LYS A 86 4.56 16.37 12.86
N ASP A 87 5.10 16.05 14.02
CA ASP A 87 5.38 17.02 15.10
C ASP A 87 6.83 17.53 15.09
N ILE A 88 7.67 17.04 14.18
CA ILE A 88 9.02 17.58 13.98
C ILE A 88 8.90 18.89 13.19
N ASP A 89 9.39 19.99 13.78
CA ASP A 89 9.19 21.35 13.25
C ASP A 89 9.50 21.50 11.77
N GLN A 90 10.62 20.92 11.31
CA GLN A 90 11.02 20.96 9.90
C GLN A 90 10.00 20.27 8.98
N TYR A 91 9.49 19.11 9.38
CA TYR A 91 8.55 18.32 8.58
C TYR A 91 7.14 18.90 8.64
N LYS A 92 6.73 19.41 9.80
CA LYS A 92 5.48 20.16 9.98
C LYS A 92 5.45 21.40 9.10
N PHE A 93 6.55 22.16 9.08
CA PHE A 93 6.68 23.32 8.20
C PHE A 93 6.54 22.92 6.71
N LEU A 94 7.16 21.81 6.31
CA LEU A 94 7.06 21.31 4.95
C LEU A 94 5.63 20.86 4.58
N LEU A 95 4.94 20.13 5.46
CA LEU A 95 3.55 19.71 5.27
C LEU A 95 2.63 20.91 5.02
N ASN A 96 2.78 21.97 5.83
CA ASN A 96 2.02 23.21 5.67
C ASN A 96 2.34 23.90 4.34
N ARG A 97 3.62 24.01 3.98
CA ARG A 97 4.05 24.64 2.72
C ARG A 97 3.51 23.91 1.49
N MET A 98 3.34 22.59 1.57
CA MET A 98 2.81 21.76 0.49
C MET A 98 1.27 21.74 0.43
N ASN A 99 0.58 22.34 1.40
CA ASN A 99 -0.87 22.17 1.58
C ASN A 99 -1.27 20.68 1.62
N ALA A 100 -0.51 19.88 2.37
CA ALA A 100 -0.68 18.42 2.42
C ALA A 100 -1.76 17.95 3.42
N LEU A 101 -2.36 18.89 4.16
CA LEU A 101 -3.44 18.68 5.11
C LEU A 101 -4.59 19.63 4.75
N GLU A 102 -5.83 19.22 5.01
CA GLU A 102 -7.01 20.08 4.90
C GLU A 102 -7.07 21.13 6.03
#